data_AF-A0A925PXA9-F1
#
_entry.id   AF-A0A925PXA9-F1
#
_cell.length_a   1.000
_cell.length_b   1.000
_cell.length_c   1.000
_cell.angle_alpha   90.00
_cell.angle_beta   90.00
_cell.angle_gamma   90.00
#
_symmetry.space_group_name_H-M   'P 1'
#
loop_
_entity.id
_entity.type
_entity.pdbx_description
1 polymer ?
#
loop_
_entity_poly.entity_id
_entity_poly.type
_entity_poly.pdbx_seq_one_letter_code
_entity_poly.pdbx_strand_id
1 'polypeptide(L)'
;MGQVGNLVVVALLTVGSGLLDARAFVFAARVWPGGRLDWKIALASLACFAGGIGLYMLAVKFMQNAGIQGVALQSGIWFVVTAIGIAAMDGTIAQWTRSQQMVGLAVAVALCWLISTTRAAAA
;
A
#
# COMPACT_ATOMS: atom_id res chain seq x y z
N MET A 1 6.19 22.18 -11.05
CA MET A 1 5.59 22.15 -9.69
C MET A 1 6.73 22.32 -8.69
N GLY A 2 6.55 23.14 -7.65
CA GLY A 2 7.52 23.23 -6.56
C GLY A 2 7.62 21.92 -5.77
N GLN A 3 8.66 21.78 -4.94
CA GLN A 3 8.92 20.59 -4.13
C GLN A 3 7.70 20.15 -3.29
N VAL A 4 6.99 21.11 -2.69
CA VAL A 4 5.75 20.87 -1.94
C VAL A 4 4.64 20.27 -2.82
N GLY A 5 4.48 20.77 -4.04
CA GLY A 5 3.48 20.25 -4.98
C GLY A 5 3.75 18.79 -5.37
N ASN A 6 5.01 18.42 -5.57
CA ASN A 6 5.39 17.04 -5.85
C ASN A 6 5.08 16.11 -4.68
N LEU A 7 5.34 16.55 -3.44
CA LEU A 7 5.06 15.74 -2.24
C LEU A 7 3.56 15.50 -2.04
N VAL A 8 2.71 16.50 -2.29
CA VAL A 8 1.25 16.34 -2.23
C VAL A 8 0.77 15.32 -3.26
N VAL A 9 1.27 15.42 -4.50
CA VAL A 9 0.93 14.46 -5.57
C VAL A 9 1.39 13.04 -5.22
N VAL A 10 2.61 12.88 -4.68
CA VAL A 10 3.10 11.58 -4.18
C VAL A 10 2.14 11.03 -3.13
N ALA A 11 1.76 11.83 -2.13
CA ALA A 11 0.87 11.38 -1.06
C ALA A 11 -0.49 10.93 -1.63
N LEU A 12 -1.12 11.74 -2.48
CA LEU A 12 -2.42 11.42 -3.08
C LEU A 12 -2.38 10.17 -3.95
N LEU A 13 -1.37 10.06 -4.83
CA LEU A 13 -1.23 8.89 -5.72
C LEU A 13 -0.91 7.62 -4.93
N THR A 14 -0.05 7.71 -3.91
CA THR A 14 0.32 6.55 -3.08
C THR A 14 -0.87 6.09 -2.24
N VAL A 15 -1.64 7.02 -1.68
CA VAL A 15 -2.85 6.69 -0.93
C VAL A 15 -3.91 6.10 -1.85
N GLY A 16 -4.19 6.72 -2.99
CA GLY A 16 -5.15 6.19 -3.97
C GLY A 16 -4.76 4.81 -4.47
N SER A 17 -3.49 4.60 -4.78
CA SER A 17 -2.92 3.30 -5.16
C SER A 17 -3.10 2.25 -4.07
N GLY A 18 -2.62 2.54 -2.85
CA GLY A 18 -2.68 1.57 -1.75
C GLY A 18 -4.12 1.23 -1.33
N LEU A 19 -5.06 2.17 -1.44
CA LEU A 19 -6.48 1.89 -1.20
C LEU A 19 -7.12 1.01 -2.29
N LEU A 20 -6.74 1.18 -3.56
CA LEU A 20 -7.18 0.29 -4.63
C LEU A 20 -6.64 -1.11 -4.44
N ASP A 21 -5.34 -1.25 -4.13
CA ASP A 21 -4.72 -2.54 -3.89
C ASP A 21 -5.29 -3.20 -2.63
N ALA A 22 -5.55 -2.44 -1.57
CA ALA A 22 -6.23 -2.93 -0.37
C ALA A 22 -7.60 -3.54 -0.71
N ARG A 23 -8.39 -2.84 -1.53
CA ARG A 23 -9.70 -3.34 -1.99
C ARG A 23 -9.54 -4.60 -2.86
N ALA A 24 -8.50 -4.64 -3.68
CA ALA A 24 -8.17 -5.83 -4.46
C ALA A 24 -7.89 -7.04 -3.56
N PHE A 25 -7.09 -6.87 -2.50
CA PHE A 25 -6.85 -7.93 -1.50
C PHE A 25 -8.14 -8.39 -0.81
N VAL A 26 -9.03 -7.47 -0.43
CA VAL A 26 -10.32 -7.81 0.19
C VAL A 26 -11.20 -8.63 -0.77
N PHE A 27 -11.20 -8.31 -2.06
CA PHE A 27 -11.91 -9.11 -3.07
C PHE A 27 -11.23 -10.47 -3.30
N ALA A 28 -9.90 -10.50 -3.44
CA ALA A 28 -9.13 -11.72 -3.65
C ALA A 28 -9.39 -12.75 -2.53
N ALA A 29 -9.48 -12.30 -1.27
CA ALA A 29 -9.77 -13.15 -0.12
C ALA A 29 -11.15 -13.83 -0.19
N ARG A 30 -12.06 -13.33 -1.04
CA ARG A 30 -13.46 -13.81 -1.19
C ARG A 30 -13.71 -14.52 -2.52
N VAL A 31 -12.67 -14.77 -3.31
CA VAL A 31 -12.82 -15.21 -4.71
C VAL A 31 -13.24 -16.68 -4.87
N TRP A 32 -13.14 -17.49 -3.81
CA TRP A 32 -13.46 -18.92 -3.81
C TRP A 32 -14.65 -19.29 -2.88
N PRO A 33 -15.84 -18.68 -3.01
CA PRO A 33 -16.97 -19.04 -2.15
C PRO A 33 -17.35 -20.53 -2.35
N GLY A 34 -17.31 -21.30 -1.27
CA GLY A 34 -17.60 -22.74 -1.32
C GLY A 34 -16.60 -23.54 -2.19
N GLY A 35 -15.37 -23.04 -2.36
CA GLY A 35 -14.32 -23.69 -3.15
C GLY A 35 -14.49 -23.55 -4.67
N ARG A 36 -15.44 -22.74 -5.15
CA ARG A 36 -15.64 -22.45 -6.58
C ARG A 36 -15.23 -21.02 -6.88
N LEU A 37 -14.60 -20.82 -8.04
CA LEU A 37 -14.16 -19.50 -8.46
C LEU A 37 -15.36 -18.60 -8.80
N ASP A 38 -15.47 -17.47 -8.11
CA ASP A 38 -16.38 -16.39 -8.49
C ASP A 38 -15.66 -15.41 -9.43
N TRP A 39 -15.96 -15.54 -10.72
CA TRP A 39 -15.37 -14.70 -11.77
C TRP A 39 -15.66 -13.21 -11.61
N LYS A 40 -16.81 -12.82 -11.05
CA LYS A 40 -17.14 -11.41 -10.88
C LYS A 40 -16.22 -10.78 -9.84
N ILE A 41 -16.00 -11.48 -8.72
CA ILE A 41 -15.08 -11.04 -7.67
C ILE A 41 -13.63 -11.09 -8.18
N ALA A 42 -13.26 -12.10 -8.95
CA ALA A 42 -11.92 -12.24 -9.51
C ALA A 42 -11.57 -11.06 -10.44
N LEU A 43 -12.47 -10.73 -11.37
CA LEU A 43 -12.27 -9.62 -12.31
C LEU A 43 -12.29 -8.27 -11.59
N ALA A 44 -13.15 -8.09 -10.58
CA ALA A 44 -13.15 -6.88 -9.77
C ALA A 44 -11.82 -6.72 -8.99
N SER A 45 -11.30 -7.80 -8.42
CA SER A 45 -9.99 -7.81 -7.76
C SER A 45 -8.86 -7.43 -8.73
N LEU A 46 -8.84 -8.04 -9.93
CA LEU A 46 -7.83 -7.75 -10.94
C LEU A 46 -7.90 -6.31 -11.43
N ALA A 47 -9.10 -5.77 -11.64
CA ALA A 47 -9.28 -4.38 -12.05
C ALA A 47 -8.77 -3.41 -10.97
N CYS A 48 -9.03 -3.69 -9.69
CA CYS A 48 -8.50 -2.91 -8.58
C CYS A 48 -6.96 -2.95 -8.55
N PHE A 49 -6.33 -4.13 -8.68
CA PHE A 49 -4.87 -4.23 -8.73
C PHE A 49 -4.25 -3.50 -9.93
N ALA A 50 -4.86 -3.62 -11.11
CA ALA A 50 -4.37 -2.94 -12.30
C ALA A 50 -4.41 -1.41 -12.12
N GLY A 51 -5.50 -0.89 -11.53
CA GLY A 51 -5.62 0.52 -11.19
C GLY A 51 -4.62 0.95 -10.09
N GLY A 52 -4.49 0.15 -9.04
CA GLY A 52 -3.59 0.42 -7.91
C GLY A 52 -2.12 0.47 -8.32
N ILE A 53 -1.64 -0.56 -9.03
CA ILE A 53 -0.29 -0.58 -9.61
C ILE A 53 -0.10 0.57 -10.61
N GLY A 54 -1.09 0.87 -11.45
CA GLY A 54 -1.01 1.99 -12.39
C GLY A 54 -0.80 3.34 -11.68
N LEU A 55 -1.54 3.60 -10.60
CA LEU A 55 -1.35 4.79 -9.77
C LEU A 55 0.00 4.78 -9.03
N TYR A 56 0.46 3.62 -8.57
CA TYR A 56 1.76 3.48 -7.93
C TYR A 56 2.90 3.83 -8.89
N MET A 57 2.86 3.35 -10.13
CA MET A 57 3.85 3.68 -11.15
C MET A 57 3.92 5.20 -11.40
N LEU A 58 2.77 5.88 -11.41
CA LEU A 58 2.73 7.33 -11.46
C LEU A 58 3.31 7.97 -10.20
N ALA A 59 2.99 7.45 -9.01
CA ALA A 59 3.54 7.94 -7.74
C ALA A 59 5.07 7.83 -7.72
N VAL A 60 5.61 6.70 -8.18
CA VAL A 60 7.06 6.43 -8.25
C VAL A 60 7.79 7.50 -9.08
N LYS A 61 7.21 7.93 -10.21
CA LYS A 61 7.78 9.04 -11.00
C LYS A 61 7.97 10.30 -10.16
N PHE A 62 6.97 10.67 -9.35
CA PHE A 62 7.07 11.86 -8.49
C PHE A 62 7.95 11.62 -7.25
N MET A 63 7.99 10.40 -6.71
CA MET A 63 8.91 10.00 -5.64
C MET A 63 10.38 10.16 -6.10
N GLN A 64 10.71 9.68 -7.30
CA GLN A 64 12.05 9.82 -7.87
C GLN A 64 12.44 11.29 -8.06
N ASN A 65 11.52 12.12 -8.54
CA ASN A 65 11.72 13.57 -8.65
C ASN A 65 11.91 14.27 -7.29
N ALA A 66 11.44 13.64 -6.20
CA ALA A 66 11.65 14.11 -4.82
C ALA A 66 12.90 13.47 -4.15
N GLY A 67 13.74 12.75 -4.90
CA GLY A 67 14.95 12.09 -4.39
C GLY A 67 14.70 10.74 -3.71
N ILE A 68 13.48 10.19 -3.81
CA ILE A 68 13.11 8.87 -3.30
C ILE A 68 13.32 7.85 -4.42
N GLN A 69 14.53 7.28 -4.53
CA GLN A 69 14.91 6.40 -5.64
C GLN A 69 14.97 4.90 -5.29
N GLY A 70 15.10 4.56 -4.00
CA GLY A 70 15.23 3.17 -3.57
C GLY A 70 13.92 2.38 -3.72
N VAL A 71 13.96 1.25 -4.42
CA VAL A 71 12.80 0.37 -4.62
C VAL A 71 12.16 -0.03 -3.29
N ALA A 72 12.97 -0.40 -2.30
CA ALA A 72 12.51 -0.78 -0.96
C ALA A 72 11.77 0.37 -0.25
N LEU A 73 12.25 1.61 -0.41
CA LEU A 73 11.63 2.79 0.19
C LEU A 73 10.33 3.16 -0.50
N GLN A 74 10.31 3.14 -1.84
CA GLN A 74 9.09 3.40 -2.62
C GLN A 74 8.00 2.37 -2.32
N SER A 75 8.35 1.07 -2.37
CA SER A 75 7.40 -0.02 -2.15
C SER A 75 6.97 -0.09 -0.70
N GLY A 76 7.86 0.20 0.23
CA GLY A 76 7.58 0.20 1.65
C GLY A 76 6.54 1.24 2.09
N ILE A 77 6.62 2.47 1.55
CA ILE A 77 5.58 3.49 1.79
C ILE A 77 4.23 2.99 1.29
N TRP A 78 4.19 2.42 0.08
CA TRP A 78 2.97 1.84 -0.49
C TRP A 78 2.43 0.68 0.35
N PHE A 79 3.27 -0.26 0.78
CA PHE A 79 2.88 -1.41 1.61
C PHE A 79 2.19 -0.98 2.91
N VAL A 80 2.72 0.05 3.59
CA VAL A 80 2.11 0.57 4.83
C VAL A 80 0.70 1.08 4.56
N VAL A 81 0.51 1.87 3.49
CA VAL A 81 -0.82 2.39 3.14
C VAL A 81 -1.77 1.27 2.76
N THR A 82 -1.32 0.31 1.96
CA THR A 82 -2.12 -0.87 1.58
C THR A 82 -2.52 -1.70 2.79
N ALA A 83 -1.60 -1.99 3.71
CA ALA A 83 -1.89 -2.77 4.92
C ALA A 83 -2.93 -2.08 5.82
N ILE A 84 -2.78 -0.77 6.05
CA ILE A 84 -3.77 0.02 6.79
C ILE A 84 -5.12 0.00 6.06
N GLY A 85 -5.11 0.17 4.74
CA GLY A 85 -6.30 0.12 3.91
C GLY A 85 -7.05 -1.21 4.02
N ILE A 86 -6.34 -2.34 3.96
CA ILE A 86 -6.94 -3.68 4.10
C ILE A 86 -7.63 -3.79 5.45
N ALA A 87 -6.90 -3.48 6.51
CA ALA A 87 -7.38 -3.70 7.86
C ALA A 87 -8.53 -2.72 8.24
N ALA A 88 -8.60 -1.55 7.59
CA ALA A 88 -9.74 -0.64 7.65
C ALA A 88 -10.96 -1.16 6.86
N MET A 89 -10.76 -1.65 5.63
CA MET A 89 -11.85 -2.13 4.77
C MET A 89 -12.45 -3.46 5.23
N ASP A 90 -11.63 -4.34 5.79
CA ASP A 90 -12.08 -5.61 6.37
C ASP A 90 -12.74 -5.40 7.75
N GLY A 91 -12.67 -4.18 8.30
CA GLY A 91 -13.27 -3.81 9.58
C GLY A 91 -12.59 -4.44 10.80
N THR A 92 -11.54 -5.23 10.60
CA THR A 92 -10.86 -5.99 11.65
C THR A 92 -10.04 -5.10 12.59
N ILE A 93 -9.57 -3.92 12.17
CA ILE A 93 -8.86 -2.97 13.04
C ILE A 93 -9.67 -2.63 14.29
N ALA A 94 -10.98 -2.46 14.16
CA ALA A 94 -11.85 -2.13 15.30
C ALA A 94 -11.98 -3.28 16.30
N GLN A 95 -11.68 -4.51 15.87
CA GLN A 95 -11.70 -5.71 16.70
C GLN A 95 -10.32 -6.09 17.26
N TRP A 96 -9.25 -5.39 16.86
CA TRP A 96 -7.92 -5.69 17.38
C TRP A 96 -7.83 -5.34 18.86
N THR A 97 -7.24 -6.26 19.63
CA THR A 97 -6.81 -6.00 21.00
C THR A 97 -5.74 -4.90 21.02
N ARG A 98 -5.59 -4.22 22.17
CA ARG A 98 -4.53 -3.21 22.36
C ARG A 98 -3.14 -3.76 22.03
N SER A 99 -2.87 -5.02 22.37
CA SER A 99 -1.60 -5.69 22.04
C SER A 99 -1.39 -5.85 20.54
N GLN A 100 -2.42 -6.23 19.78
CA GLN A 100 -2.34 -6.34 18.31
C GLN A 100 -2.12 -4.98 17.65
N GLN A 101 -2.79 -3.93 18.15
CA GLN A 101 -2.55 -2.55 17.68
C GLN A 101 -1.10 -2.12 17.93
N MET A 102 -0.53 -2.45 19.10
CA MET A 102 0.86 -2.14 19.41
C MET A 102 1.85 -2.89 18.51
N VAL A 103 1.59 -4.17 18.21
CA VAL A 103 2.40 -4.93 17.25
C VAL A 103 2.31 -4.31 15.85
N GLY A 104 1.11 -3.95 15.39
CA GLY A 104 0.93 -3.28 14.11
C GLY A 104 1.69 -1.96 14.02
N LEU A 105 1.64 -1.15 15.07
CA LEU A 105 2.41 0.10 15.16
C LEU A 105 3.93 -0.17 15.16
N ALA A 106 4.39 -1.15 15.93
CA ALA A 106 5.81 -1.52 15.98
C ALA A 106 6.32 -2.00 14.62
N VAL A 107 5.54 -2.81 13.89
CA VAL A 107 5.87 -3.26 12.53
C VAL A 107 5.92 -2.07 11.57
N ALA A 108 4.94 -1.16 11.63
CA ALA A 108 4.95 0.04 10.80
C ALA A 108 6.19 0.92 11.05
N VAL A 109 6.55 1.15 12.32
CA VAL A 109 7.76 1.89 12.71
C VAL A 109 9.02 1.17 12.25
N ALA A 110 9.11 -0.15 12.47
CA ALA A 110 10.28 -0.95 12.08
C ALA A 110 10.48 -0.96 10.56
N LEU A 111 9.41 -1.07 9.79
CA LEU A 111 9.46 -0.95 8.33
C LEU A 111 9.92 0.44 7.92
N CYS A 112 9.28 1.51 8.43
CA CYS A 112 9.69 2.89 8.16
C CYS A 112 11.16 3.14 8.50
N TRP A 113 11.63 2.61 9.63
CA TRP A 113 13.03 2.68 10.04
C TRP A 113 13.93 1.96 9.03
N LEU A 114 13.70 0.67 8.78
CA LEU A 114 14.46 -0.16 7.83
C LEU A 114 14.57 0.52 6.46
N ILE A 115 13.44 1.05 5.98
CA ILE A 115 13.29 1.77 4.72
C ILE A 115 14.10 3.08 4.71
N SER A 116 14.06 3.86 5.80
CA SER A 116 14.80 5.12 5.90
C SER A 116 16.32 4.91 6.00
N THR A 117 16.76 3.80 6.59
CA THR A 117 18.18 3.47 6.78
C THR A 117 18.79 2.67 5.63
N THR A 118 17.99 2.05 4.77
CA THR A 118 18.51 1.29 3.61
C THR A 118 19.07 2.17 2.48
N ARG A 119 19.11 3.49 2.66
CA ARG A 119 19.83 4.42 1.76
C ARG A 119 21.37 4.34 1.82
N ALA A 120 21.97 3.54 2.71
CA ALA A 120 23.43 3.46 2.86
C ALA A 120 24.11 2.28 2.14
N ALA A 121 23.37 1.33 1.55
CA ALA A 121 23.95 0.09 1.03
C ALA A 121 23.98 -0.03 -0.50
N ALA A 122 23.45 0.94 -1.23
CA ALA A 122 23.51 0.97 -2.70
C ALA A 122 24.59 1.99 -3.12
N ALA A 123 25.81 1.48 -3.31
CA ALA A 123 26.90 2.15 -4.03
C ALA A 123 26.77 1.93 -5.53
#